data_AF-A0A0C9RM21-F1
#
_entry.id   AF-A0A0C9RM21-F1
#
_cell.length_a   1.000
_cell.length_b   1.000
_cell.length_c   1.000
_cell.angle_alpha   90.00
_cell.angle_beta   90.00
_cell.angle_gamma   90.00
#
_symmetry.space_group_name_H-M   'P 1'
#
loop_
_entity.id
_entity.type
_entity.pdbx_description
1 polymer ?
#
loop_
_entity_poly.entity_id
_entity_poly.type
_entity_poly.pdbx_seq_one_letter_code
_entity_poly.pdbx_strand_id
1 'polypeptide(L)'
;AVALDLAAINIQRSRDHGLPGYNVYREFCNLSTAATFDDMENYIKSADVRRKLQEIYGHPDNVDVWVGGILEDQIEDGKVGPLFQCLLVEQFRRLRDGDRFYYENSGVFLPQQLNQIKQANLGRILCDNGDKMNEITSNVFLLPKVQGGFKKCADMPEITLNFWQDCGSCKSLPPLLEESEILDYHALNKRSTHSIKNTFKQSWDFKETRQSRINSLEETINKLQNEFEEYKKRVQNLEN
;
A
#
# COMPACT_ATOMS: atom_id res chain seq x y z
N ALA A 1 30.13 27.08 14.19
CA ALA A 1 29.10 26.04 14.42
C ALA A 1 29.81 24.71 14.62
N VAL A 2 29.37 23.89 15.59
CA VAL A 2 29.91 22.53 15.78
C VAL A 2 29.23 21.62 14.75
N ALA A 3 30.00 20.82 14.02
CA ALA A 3 29.45 19.82 13.10
C ALA A 3 28.80 18.69 13.92
N LEU A 4 27.56 18.33 13.57
CA LEU A 4 26.80 17.28 14.24
C LEU A 4 26.78 16.01 13.38
N ASP A 5 26.84 14.85 14.03
CA ASP A 5 26.70 13.55 13.40
C ASP A 5 25.26 13.04 13.58
N LEU A 6 24.52 12.92 12.47
CA LEU A 6 23.13 12.48 12.48
C LEU A 6 22.97 11.02 12.95
N ALA A 7 23.91 10.14 12.61
CA ALA A 7 23.86 8.74 13.02
C ALA A 7 24.09 8.62 14.54
N ALA A 8 25.07 9.35 15.07
CA ALA A 8 25.31 9.42 16.52
C ALA A 8 24.10 10.02 17.26
N ILE A 9 23.45 11.04 16.69
CA ILE A 9 22.21 11.62 17.25
C ILE A 9 21.08 10.59 17.26
N ASN A 10 20.91 9.79 16.21
CA ASN A 10 19.86 8.76 16.17
C ASN A 10 20.07 7.69 17.24
N ILE A 11 21.31 7.23 17.42
CA ILE A 11 21.69 6.30 18.49
C ILE A 11 21.37 6.93 19.86
N GLN A 12 21.82 8.17 20.09
CA GLN A 12 21.58 8.83 21.36
C GLN A 12 20.09 9.08 21.63
N ARG A 13 19.31 9.40 20.59
CA ARG A 13 17.85 9.59 20.67
C ARG A 13 17.14 8.30 21.03
N SER A 14 17.56 7.17 20.46
CA SER A 14 17.02 5.84 20.79
C SER A 14 17.14 5.58 22.30
N ARG A 15 18.31 5.89 22.87
CA ARG A 15 18.59 5.72 24.30
C ARG A 15 17.82 6.72 25.17
N ASP A 16 17.75 7.98 24.75
CA ASP A 16 16.98 9.04 25.42
C ASP A 16 15.48 8.69 25.51
N HIS A 17 14.93 8.13 24.43
CA HIS A 17 13.55 7.64 24.37
C HIS A 17 13.34 6.31 25.11
N GLY A 18 14.40 5.71 25.69
CA GLY A 18 14.32 4.43 26.40
C GLY A 18 13.87 3.27 25.51
N LEU A 19 14.21 3.29 24.22
CA LEU A 19 13.82 2.22 23.31
C LEU A 19 14.51 0.90 23.72
N PRO A 20 13.78 -0.22 23.75
CA PRO A 20 14.38 -1.54 23.95
C PRO A 20 15.43 -1.88 22.90
N GLY A 21 16.27 -2.87 23.22
CA GLY A 21 17.28 -3.40 22.32
C GLY A 21 16.69 -4.08 21.08
N TYR A 22 17.53 -4.28 20.08
CA TYR A 22 17.20 -4.86 18.78
C TYR A 22 16.42 -6.18 18.84
N ASN A 23 16.86 -7.14 19.67
CA ASN A 23 16.21 -8.44 19.78
C ASN A 23 14.77 -8.37 20.30
N VAL A 24 14.44 -7.41 21.18
CA VAL A 24 13.07 -7.21 21.69
C VAL A 24 12.11 -6.88 20.54
N TYR A 25 12.55 -6.05 19.60
CA TYR A 25 11.75 -5.72 18.43
C TYR A 25 11.69 -6.85 17.41
N ARG A 26 12.74 -7.67 17.30
CA ARG A 26 12.70 -8.89 16.48
C ARG A 26 11.69 -9.89 17.03
N GLU A 27 11.67 -10.11 18.34
CA GLU A 27 10.67 -10.93 19.01
C GLU A 27 9.25 -10.38 18.80
N PHE A 28 9.05 -9.07 18.99
CA PHE A 28 7.77 -8.41 18.69
C PHE A 28 7.27 -8.68 17.27
N CYS A 29 8.19 -8.74 16.31
CA CYS A 29 7.92 -9.04 14.90
C CYS A 29 7.88 -10.54 14.55
N ASN A 30 7.93 -11.44 15.54
CA ASN A 30 8.03 -12.89 15.34
C ASN A 30 9.23 -13.32 14.47
N LEU A 31 10.33 -12.57 14.54
CA LEU A 31 11.59 -12.87 13.87
C LEU A 31 12.53 -13.60 14.83
N SER A 32 13.50 -14.35 14.28
CA SER A 32 14.52 -15.03 15.08
C SER A 32 15.38 -14.03 15.85
N THR A 33 15.54 -14.24 17.14
CA THR A 33 16.47 -13.47 18.01
C THR A 33 17.87 -14.08 17.95
N ALA A 34 18.90 -13.26 18.13
CA ALA A 34 20.30 -13.70 18.11
C ALA A 34 20.87 -13.80 19.54
N ALA A 35 21.46 -14.95 19.91
CA ALA A 35 22.23 -15.07 21.15
C ALA A 35 23.68 -14.65 20.93
N THR A 36 24.19 -14.82 19.70
CA THR A 36 25.50 -14.38 19.26
C THR A 36 25.39 -13.55 17.98
N PHE A 37 26.40 -12.77 17.65
CA PHE A 37 26.40 -12.03 16.37
C PHE A 37 26.46 -12.97 15.16
N ASP A 38 26.91 -14.22 15.32
CA ASP A 38 26.92 -15.19 14.23
C ASP A 38 25.52 -15.67 13.85
N ASP A 39 24.59 -15.71 14.80
CA ASP A 39 23.17 -16.04 14.56
C ASP A 39 22.47 -15.03 13.63
N MET A 40 23.09 -13.88 13.38
CA MET A 40 22.59 -12.84 12.50
C MET A 40 22.87 -13.09 11.01
N GLU A 41 23.64 -14.12 10.65
CA GLU A 41 24.15 -14.32 9.27
C GLU A 41 23.07 -14.34 8.18
N ASN A 42 21.85 -14.77 8.52
CA ASN A 42 20.76 -14.90 7.56
C ASN A 42 20.11 -13.55 7.20
N TYR A 43 20.30 -12.52 8.02
CA TYR A 43 19.71 -11.20 7.84
C TYR A 43 20.73 -10.05 7.92
N ILE A 44 21.97 -10.31 8.33
CA ILE A 44 23.14 -9.43 8.18
C ILE A 44 24.26 -10.30 7.59
N LYS A 45 24.27 -10.47 6.27
CA LYS A 45 25.19 -11.39 5.58
C LYS A 45 26.66 -11.03 5.76
N SER A 46 26.97 -9.73 5.88
CA SER A 46 28.36 -9.27 6.01
C SER A 46 28.96 -9.68 7.36
N ALA A 47 29.90 -10.64 7.33
CA ALA A 47 30.66 -11.07 8.50
C ALA A 47 31.46 -9.92 9.15
N ASP A 48 31.99 -9.00 8.34
CA ASP A 48 32.71 -7.82 8.84
C ASP A 48 31.81 -6.87 9.65
N VAL A 49 30.56 -6.69 9.22
CA VAL A 49 29.58 -5.89 9.97
C VAL A 49 29.25 -6.57 11.30
N ARG A 50 28.99 -7.88 11.28
CA ARG A 50 28.70 -8.67 12.49
C ARG A 50 29.84 -8.61 13.50
N ARG A 51 31.10 -8.75 13.04
CA ARG A 51 32.28 -8.61 13.89
C ARG A 51 32.39 -7.21 14.51
N LYS A 52 32.18 -6.14 13.74
CA LYS A 52 32.22 -4.76 14.28
C LYS A 52 31.11 -4.51 15.30
N LEU A 53 29.92 -5.06 15.08
CA LEU A 53 28.84 -4.98 16.07
C LEU A 53 29.24 -5.68 17.38
N GLN A 54 29.87 -6.84 17.28
CA GLN A 54 30.39 -7.56 18.45
C GLN A 54 31.42 -6.74 19.22
N GLU A 55 32.38 -6.12 18.53
CA GLU A 55 33.41 -5.28 19.14
C GLU A 55 32.83 -4.06 19.88
N ILE A 56 31.73 -3.47 19.37
CA ILE A 56 31.17 -2.22 19.89
C ILE A 56 30.09 -2.46 20.97
N TYR A 57 29.22 -3.46 20.78
CA TYR A 57 28.05 -3.68 21.63
C TYR A 57 28.22 -4.83 22.65
N GLY A 58 29.17 -5.73 22.42
CA GLY A 58 29.44 -6.89 23.27
C GLY A 58 28.40 -8.01 23.18
N HIS A 59 27.11 -7.68 23.20
CA HIS A 59 25.99 -8.63 23.12
C HIS A 59 24.91 -8.14 22.14
N PRO A 60 24.27 -9.02 21.35
CA PRO A 60 23.16 -8.66 20.44
C PRO A 60 22.02 -7.86 21.07
N ASP A 61 21.65 -8.17 22.32
CA ASP A 61 20.58 -7.46 23.04
C ASP A 61 20.88 -5.98 23.30
N ASN A 62 22.15 -5.58 23.29
CA ASN A 62 22.56 -4.19 23.53
C ASN A 62 22.49 -3.33 22.26
N VAL A 63 22.29 -3.94 21.09
CA VAL A 63 22.26 -3.21 19.82
C VAL A 63 21.06 -2.27 19.79
N ASP A 64 21.31 -0.98 19.58
CA ASP A 64 20.26 0.01 19.39
C ASP A 64 19.40 -0.38 18.18
N VAL A 65 18.06 -0.37 18.31
CA VAL A 65 17.13 -0.83 17.26
C VAL A 65 17.36 -0.14 15.92
N TRP A 66 17.70 1.16 15.92
CA TRP A 66 18.01 1.88 14.69
C TRP A 66 19.22 1.31 13.96
N VAL A 67 20.28 0.96 14.70
CA VAL A 67 21.52 0.40 14.14
C VAL A 67 21.27 -1.01 13.61
N GLY A 68 20.62 -1.87 14.40
CA GLY A 68 20.30 -3.23 13.96
C GLY A 68 19.42 -3.22 12.71
N GLY A 69 18.36 -2.41 12.70
CA GLY A 69 17.41 -2.37 11.58
C GLY A 69 17.96 -1.82 10.26
N ILE A 70 18.89 -0.85 10.27
CA ILE A 70 19.53 -0.38 9.02
C ILE A 70 20.60 -1.33 8.48
N LEU A 71 21.16 -2.20 9.34
CA LEU A 71 22.21 -3.14 8.96
C LEU A 71 21.66 -4.46 8.42
N GLU A 72 20.36 -4.72 8.59
CA GLU A 72 19.72 -5.84 7.94
C GLU A 72 19.72 -5.72 6.42
N ASP A 73 19.97 -6.84 5.75
CA ASP A 73 19.92 -6.92 4.29
C ASP A 73 18.51 -6.61 3.78
N GLN A 74 18.45 -5.85 2.70
CA GLN A 74 17.17 -5.47 2.08
C GLN A 74 16.42 -6.71 1.60
N ILE A 75 15.11 -6.74 1.87
CA ILE A 75 14.21 -7.73 1.29
C ILE A 75 14.08 -7.52 -0.23
N GLU A 76 13.60 -8.55 -0.94
CA GLU A 76 13.27 -8.45 -2.36
C GLU A 76 12.25 -7.35 -2.62
N ASP A 77 12.48 -6.55 -3.66
CA ASP A 77 11.72 -5.35 -4.03
C ASP A 77 11.60 -4.26 -2.94
N GLY A 78 12.32 -4.42 -1.82
CA GLY A 78 12.36 -3.48 -0.71
C GLY A 78 13.60 -2.59 -0.67
N LYS A 79 13.61 -1.72 0.33
CA LYS A 79 14.77 -0.87 0.69
C LYS A 79 15.14 -0.94 2.17
N VAL A 80 14.50 -1.86 2.89
CA VAL A 80 14.70 -2.11 4.32
C VAL A 80 14.79 -3.60 4.57
N GLY A 81 15.41 -3.99 5.67
CA GLY A 81 15.42 -5.38 6.12
C GLY A 81 14.11 -5.83 6.79
N PRO A 82 13.99 -7.14 7.12
CA PRO A 82 12.79 -7.73 7.69
C PRO A 82 12.23 -7.02 8.92
N LEU A 83 13.07 -6.56 9.86
CA LEU A 83 12.62 -5.89 11.07
C LEU A 83 11.95 -4.57 10.75
N PHE A 84 12.61 -3.72 9.96
CA PHE A 84 12.04 -2.43 9.58
C PHE A 84 10.84 -2.58 8.66
N GLN A 85 10.78 -3.61 7.81
CA GLN A 85 9.55 -3.93 7.08
C GLN A 85 8.38 -4.14 8.05
N CYS A 86 8.55 -5.01 9.05
CA CYS A 86 7.52 -5.28 10.05
C CYS A 86 7.08 -4.00 10.79
N LEU A 87 8.02 -3.26 11.37
CA LEU A 87 7.72 -2.06 12.16
C LEU A 87 7.05 -0.96 11.33
N LEU A 88 7.53 -0.73 10.09
CA LEU A 88 6.93 0.25 9.20
C LEU A 88 5.53 -0.16 8.77
N VAL A 89 5.33 -1.42 8.34
CA VAL A 89 4.01 -1.91 7.92
C VAL A 89 3.02 -1.83 9.07
N GLU A 90 3.41 -2.22 10.28
CA GLU A 90 2.54 -2.14 11.45
C GLU A 90 2.15 -0.69 11.76
N GLN A 91 3.10 0.24 11.71
CA GLN A 91 2.82 1.65 11.95
C GLN A 91 1.92 2.26 10.86
N PHE A 92 2.23 2.03 9.58
CA PHE A 92 1.44 2.55 8.46
C PHE A 92 0.03 1.96 8.42
N ARG A 93 -0.12 0.66 8.73
CA ARG A 93 -1.44 0.01 8.85
C ARG A 93 -2.27 0.66 9.94
N ARG A 94 -1.71 0.86 11.14
CA ARG A 94 -2.42 1.52 12.25
C ARG A 94 -2.83 2.94 11.92
N LEU A 95 -1.97 3.71 11.24
CA LEU A 95 -2.30 5.07 10.80
C LEU A 95 -3.45 5.06 9.81
N ARG A 96 -3.45 4.14 8.84
CA ARG A 96 -4.52 3.99 7.86
C ARG A 96 -5.84 3.54 8.50
N ASP A 97 -5.81 2.43 9.21
CA ASP A 97 -7.01 1.76 9.73
C ASP A 97 -7.62 2.52 10.92
N GLY A 98 -6.79 3.28 11.66
CA GLY A 98 -7.21 4.11 12.79
C GLY A 98 -7.67 5.52 12.41
N ASP A 99 -7.50 5.95 11.16
CA ASP A 99 -7.92 7.27 10.71
C ASP A 99 -9.36 7.23 10.19
N ARG A 100 -10.27 7.88 10.92
CA ARG A 100 -11.67 8.06 10.52
C ARG A 100 -11.80 8.76 9.16
N PHE A 101 -10.86 9.66 8.84
CA PHE A 101 -10.83 10.44 7.61
C PHE A 101 -9.91 9.86 6.53
N TYR A 102 -9.44 8.62 6.70
CA TYR A 102 -8.69 7.96 5.64
C TYR A 102 -9.49 7.99 4.34
N TYR A 103 -8.88 8.47 3.26
CA TYR A 103 -9.60 8.92 2.06
C TYR A 103 -10.42 7.82 1.34
N GLU A 104 -10.12 6.55 1.58
CA GLU A 104 -10.90 5.43 1.01
C GLU A 104 -12.07 4.97 1.90
N ASN A 105 -12.22 5.54 3.11
CA ASN A 105 -13.33 5.21 3.99
C ASN A 105 -14.66 5.68 3.40
N SER A 106 -15.69 4.85 3.56
CA SER A 106 -17.05 5.17 3.15
C SER A 106 -17.55 6.47 3.79
N GLY A 107 -18.07 7.36 2.96
CA GLY A 107 -18.62 8.65 3.41
C GLY A 107 -17.60 9.78 3.55
N VAL A 108 -16.29 9.54 3.34
CA VAL A 108 -15.29 10.61 3.25
C VAL A 108 -15.36 11.31 1.89
N PHE A 109 -15.40 10.53 0.81
CA PHE A 109 -15.59 11.02 -0.56
C PHE A 109 -16.71 10.25 -1.25
N LEU A 110 -17.37 10.91 -2.21
CA LEU A 110 -18.27 10.23 -3.15
C LEU A 110 -17.46 9.25 -4.02
N PRO A 111 -18.07 8.15 -4.53
CA PRO A 111 -17.36 7.20 -5.39
C PRO A 111 -16.68 7.85 -6.61
N GLN A 112 -17.32 8.85 -7.21
CA GLN A 112 -16.79 9.59 -8.36
C GLN A 112 -15.58 10.45 -7.97
N GLN A 113 -15.64 11.11 -6.81
CA GLN A 113 -14.52 11.87 -6.25
C GLN A 113 -13.34 10.95 -5.92
N LEU A 114 -13.59 9.80 -5.29
CA LEU A 114 -12.55 8.82 -4.97
C LEU A 114 -11.86 8.28 -6.23
N ASN A 115 -12.62 8.04 -7.30
CA ASN A 115 -12.05 7.63 -8.58
C ASN A 115 -11.10 8.69 -9.17
N GLN A 116 -11.38 9.98 -8.96
CA GLN A 116 -10.47 11.06 -9.37
C GLN A 116 -9.23 11.12 -8.47
N ILE A 117 -9.38 10.98 -7.15
CA ILE A 117 -8.24 10.96 -6.23
C ILE A 117 -7.28 9.79 -6.54
N LYS A 118 -7.79 8.61 -6.90
CA LYS A 118 -6.97 7.45 -7.24
C LYS A 118 -6.13 7.62 -8.51
N GLN A 119 -6.44 8.62 -9.34
CA GLN A 119 -5.64 8.98 -10.51
C GLN A 119 -4.51 9.97 -10.16
N ALA A 120 -4.44 10.47 -8.92
CA ALA A 120 -3.41 11.38 -8.48
C ALA A 120 -2.01 10.81 -8.72
N ASN A 121 -1.13 11.65 -9.26
CA ASN A 121 0.24 11.29 -9.56
C ASN A 121 1.18 12.41 -9.10
N LEU A 122 2.21 12.08 -8.31
CA LEU A 122 3.14 13.09 -7.80
C LEU A 122 3.91 13.79 -8.93
N GLY A 123 4.20 13.10 -10.03
CA GLY A 123 4.77 13.71 -11.22
C GLY A 123 3.84 14.75 -11.84
N ARG A 124 2.53 14.48 -11.87
CA ARG A 124 1.55 15.47 -12.33
C ARG A 124 1.49 16.69 -11.42
N ILE A 125 1.48 16.48 -10.11
CA ILE A 125 1.49 17.57 -9.12
C ILE A 125 2.71 18.48 -9.34
N LEU A 126 3.88 17.88 -9.56
CA LEU A 126 5.07 18.66 -9.86
C LEU A 126 4.94 19.43 -11.19
N CYS A 127 4.36 18.83 -12.24
CA CYS A 127 4.12 19.51 -13.52
C CYS A 127 3.24 20.74 -13.38
N ASP A 128 2.15 20.63 -12.61
CA ASP A 128 1.18 21.72 -12.45
C ASP A 128 1.73 22.91 -11.63
N ASN A 129 2.76 22.67 -10.80
CA ASN A 129 3.29 23.65 -9.86
C ASN A 129 4.76 24.05 -10.12
N GLY A 130 5.41 23.42 -11.10
CA GLY A 130 6.83 23.62 -11.39
C GLY A 130 7.05 24.59 -12.55
N ASP A 131 7.90 25.60 -12.34
CA ASP A 131 8.26 26.55 -13.40
C ASP A 131 9.03 25.86 -14.53
N LYS A 132 8.52 25.99 -15.77
CA LYS A 132 9.14 25.45 -17.00
C LYS A 132 9.39 23.93 -16.94
N MET A 133 8.68 23.20 -16.09
CA MET A 133 8.79 21.76 -16.01
C MET A 133 7.81 21.11 -16.99
N ASN A 134 8.29 20.81 -18.19
CA ASN A 134 7.45 20.28 -19.28
C ASN A 134 7.55 18.75 -19.42
N GLU A 135 8.51 18.12 -18.75
CA GLU A 135 8.74 16.68 -18.81
C GLU A 135 9.02 16.11 -17.42
N ILE A 136 8.47 14.93 -17.14
CA ILE A 136 8.63 14.20 -15.88
C ILE A 136 8.52 12.69 -16.10
N THR A 137 8.91 11.90 -15.12
CA THR A 137 8.69 10.45 -15.11
C THR A 137 7.27 10.09 -14.66
N SER A 138 6.75 8.95 -15.14
CA SER A 138 5.42 8.47 -14.74
C SER A 138 5.37 8.04 -13.27
N ASN A 139 6.46 7.46 -12.76
CA ASN A 139 6.65 7.23 -11.33
C ASN A 139 7.93 7.95 -10.89
N VAL A 140 7.77 9.01 -10.10
CA VAL A 140 8.87 9.86 -9.64
C VAL A 140 9.78 9.18 -8.62
N PHE A 141 9.35 8.06 -8.03
CA PHE A 141 10.17 7.27 -7.12
C PHE A 141 11.10 6.29 -7.85
N LEU A 142 10.91 6.11 -9.15
CA LEU A 142 11.75 5.26 -9.99
C LEU A 142 12.65 6.12 -10.89
N LEU A 143 13.84 5.60 -11.18
CA LEU A 143 14.77 6.28 -12.10
C LEU A 143 14.17 6.35 -13.52
N PRO A 144 14.41 7.43 -14.29
CA PRO A 144 13.90 7.53 -15.66
C PRO A 144 14.29 6.34 -16.54
N LYS A 145 15.52 5.84 -16.41
CA LYS A 145 16.05 4.72 -17.21
C LYS A 145 15.26 3.41 -17.08
N VAL A 146 14.57 3.17 -15.95
CA VAL A 146 13.81 1.92 -15.74
C VAL A 146 12.39 1.99 -16.31
N GLN A 147 11.95 3.17 -16.75
CA GLN A 147 10.58 3.43 -17.20
C GLN A 147 10.51 4.07 -18.60
N GLY A 148 11.58 3.95 -19.38
CA GLY A 148 11.64 4.45 -20.76
C GLY A 148 11.96 5.94 -20.89
N GLY A 149 12.41 6.61 -19.81
CA GLY A 149 12.81 8.01 -19.81
C GLY A 149 11.74 8.96 -19.27
N PHE A 150 11.87 10.23 -19.65
CA PHE A 150 10.91 11.28 -19.32
C PHE A 150 9.77 11.31 -20.33
N LYS A 151 8.59 11.74 -19.88
CA LYS A 151 7.39 11.96 -20.69
C LYS A 151 6.94 13.40 -20.55
N LYS A 152 6.18 13.91 -21.52
CA LYS A 152 5.64 15.26 -21.45
C LYS A 152 4.57 15.33 -20.37
N CYS A 153 4.52 16.45 -19.65
CA CYS A 153 3.50 16.70 -18.63
C CYS A 153 2.08 16.65 -19.22
N ALA A 154 1.90 17.06 -20.47
CA ALA A 154 0.62 16.98 -21.18
C ALA A 154 0.09 15.55 -21.35
N ASP A 155 0.96 14.54 -21.31
CA ASP A 155 0.60 13.13 -21.44
C ASP A 155 0.29 12.48 -20.06
N MET A 156 0.47 13.22 -18.97
CA MET A 156 0.23 12.74 -17.60
C MET A 156 -1.24 12.93 -17.22
N PRO A 157 -1.89 11.90 -16.62
CA PRO A 157 -3.30 11.97 -16.25
C PRO A 157 -3.57 13.09 -15.25
N GLU A 158 -4.72 13.75 -15.43
CA GLU A 158 -5.21 14.86 -14.60
C GLU A 158 -6.33 14.42 -13.67
N ILE A 159 -6.36 15.01 -12.47
CA ILE A 159 -7.53 14.93 -11.60
C ILE A 159 -8.52 16.01 -12.07
N THR A 160 -9.75 15.63 -12.40
CA THR A 160 -10.81 16.62 -12.59
C THR A 160 -11.54 16.94 -11.28
N LEU A 161 -11.70 18.23 -10.99
CA LEU A 161 -12.41 18.72 -9.80
C LEU A 161 -13.91 18.94 -10.02
N ASN A 162 -14.44 18.58 -11.19
CA ASN A 162 -15.86 18.77 -11.52
C ASN A 162 -16.81 18.07 -10.53
N PHE A 163 -16.37 16.97 -9.91
CA PHE A 163 -17.14 16.23 -8.91
C PHE A 163 -17.18 16.89 -7.52
N TRP A 164 -16.52 18.03 -7.33
CA TRP A 164 -16.61 18.86 -6.12
C TRP A 164 -17.44 20.12 -6.32
N GLN A 165 -18.07 20.27 -7.49
CA GLN A 165 -18.92 21.42 -7.75
C GLN A 165 -20.23 21.29 -6.97
N ASP A 166 -20.40 22.15 -5.97
CA ASP A 166 -21.68 22.31 -5.29
C ASP A 166 -22.61 23.23 -6.09
N CYS A 167 -23.84 22.80 -6.32
CA CYS A 167 -24.87 23.63 -6.94
C CYS A 167 -25.35 24.71 -5.94
N GLY A 168 -24.68 25.87 -5.91
CA GLY A 168 -25.02 26.97 -5.00
C GLY A 168 -26.44 27.54 -5.16
N SER A 169 -27.16 27.28 -6.25
CA SER A 169 -28.54 27.75 -6.46
C SER A 169 -29.35 27.02 -7.54
N CYS A 170 -29.12 25.72 -7.80
CA CYS A 170 -29.65 25.11 -9.03
C CYS A 170 -30.91 24.26 -8.80
N LYS A 171 -31.98 24.60 -9.52
CA LYS A 171 -33.11 23.70 -9.87
C LYS A 171 -32.72 22.63 -10.92
N SER A 172 -31.43 22.46 -11.18
CA SER A 172 -30.91 21.53 -12.18
C SER A 172 -29.61 20.93 -11.64
N LEU A 173 -29.59 19.61 -11.50
CA LEU A 173 -28.37 18.85 -11.23
C LEU A 173 -27.34 19.10 -12.34
N PRO A 174 -26.03 18.97 -12.05
CA PRO A 174 -25.00 18.99 -13.07
C PRO A 174 -25.30 17.94 -14.16
N PRO A 175 -25.01 18.19 -15.45
CA PRO A 175 -25.33 17.28 -16.56
C PRO A 175 -24.70 15.88 -16.47
N LEU A 176 -23.77 15.68 -15.53
CA LEU A 176 -23.11 14.40 -15.28
C LEU A 176 -23.82 13.54 -14.21
N LEU A 177 -24.90 14.05 -13.62
CA LEU A 177 -25.74 13.38 -12.63
C LEU A 177 -27.21 13.32 -13.09
N GLU A 178 -27.44 13.18 -14.39
CA GLU A 178 -28.76 12.77 -14.88
C GLU A 178 -28.99 11.30 -14.51
N GLU A 179 -29.68 11.13 -13.37
CA GLU A 179 -30.49 9.97 -13.00
C GLU A 179 -29.78 8.60 -13.00
N SER A 180 -28.72 8.45 -12.19
CA SER A 180 -28.47 7.14 -11.57
C SER A 180 -27.80 7.30 -10.20
N GLU A 181 -28.55 6.93 -9.16
CA GLU A 181 -28.09 6.71 -7.78
C GLU A 181 -27.79 7.93 -6.92
N ILE A 182 -28.81 8.77 -6.68
CA ILE A 182 -28.97 9.35 -5.33
C ILE A 182 -29.44 8.20 -4.43
N LEU A 183 -28.49 7.39 -3.94
CA LEU A 183 -28.70 6.54 -2.78
C LEU A 183 -28.83 7.46 -1.56
N ASP A 184 -30.08 7.84 -1.32
CA ASP A 184 -30.71 8.30 -0.08
C ASP A 184 -29.78 8.40 1.16
N TYR A 185 -28.97 9.47 1.23
CA TYR A 185 -28.18 9.81 2.42
C TYR A 185 -29.04 10.35 3.59
N HIS A 186 -30.36 10.50 3.40
CA HIS A 186 -31.27 11.02 4.43
C HIS A 186 -32.04 9.93 5.21
N ALA A 187 -31.84 8.64 4.91
CA ALA A 187 -32.56 7.55 5.55
C ALA A 187 -31.87 6.89 6.77
N LEU A 188 -30.89 7.53 7.42
CA LEU A 188 -30.33 7.04 8.70
C LEU A 188 -31.10 7.48 9.95
N ASN A 189 -32.23 8.17 9.80
CA ASN A 189 -33.13 8.53 10.89
C ASN A 189 -34.55 8.01 10.66
N LYS A 190 -34.76 6.69 10.76
CA LYS A 190 -35.95 6.07 11.41
C LYS A 190 -35.96 4.55 11.24
N ARG A 191 -35.98 3.84 12.37
CA ARG A 191 -36.53 2.49 12.48
C ARG A 191 -38.01 2.52 12.04
N SER A 192 -38.43 1.58 11.17
CA SER A 192 -39.65 0.76 11.27
C SER A 192 -40.17 0.26 9.91
N THR A 193 -40.14 -1.07 9.73
CA THR A 193 -41.13 -1.96 9.08
C THR A 193 -41.70 -1.65 7.67
N HIS A 194 -41.46 -2.62 6.78
CA HIS A 194 -42.40 -3.18 5.78
C HIS A 194 -42.68 -2.42 4.47
N SER A 195 -42.10 -2.91 3.36
CA SER A 195 -42.83 -3.66 2.32
C SER A 195 -42.03 -3.67 1.03
N ILE A 196 -41.63 -4.87 0.64
CA ILE A 196 -41.16 -5.22 -0.69
C ILE A 196 -42.38 -5.17 -1.63
N LYS A 197 -42.34 -4.32 -2.67
CA LYS A 197 -42.71 -4.70 -4.05
C LYS A 197 -42.67 -3.51 -5.01
N ASN A 198 -42.17 -3.81 -6.20
CA ASN A 198 -42.35 -3.15 -7.50
C ASN A 198 -41.43 -1.94 -7.75
N THR A 199 -40.62 -1.88 -8.82
CA THR A 199 -40.73 -2.54 -10.14
C THR A 199 -39.35 -2.49 -10.81
N PHE A 200 -38.63 -3.58 -11.08
CA PHE A 200 -38.88 -4.60 -12.11
C PHE A 200 -38.89 -4.03 -13.56
N LYS A 201 -37.79 -3.41 -14.01
CA LYS A 201 -37.54 -3.26 -15.47
C LYS A 201 -36.07 -3.17 -15.91
N GLN A 202 -35.12 -2.86 -15.03
CA GLN A 202 -33.68 -2.82 -15.34
C GLN A 202 -32.88 -4.09 -14.94
N SER A 203 -33.58 -5.16 -14.54
CA SER A 203 -32.92 -6.40 -14.06
C SER A 203 -32.42 -7.32 -15.18
N TRP A 204 -32.80 -7.11 -16.43
CA TRP A 204 -32.48 -8.05 -17.52
C TRP A 204 -31.09 -7.81 -18.14
N ASP A 205 -30.66 -6.56 -18.27
CA ASP A 205 -29.37 -6.22 -18.91
C ASP A 205 -28.17 -6.45 -17.97
N PHE A 206 -28.34 -6.18 -16.67
CA PHE A 206 -27.27 -6.36 -15.66
C PHE A 206 -27.05 -7.83 -15.25
N LYS A 207 -28.08 -8.69 -15.33
CA LYS A 207 -27.92 -10.13 -15.07
C LYS A 207 -27.12 -10.80 -16.19
N GLU A 208 -27.31 -10.37 -17.43
CA GLU A 208 -26.67 -10.98 -18.60
C GLU A 208 -25.16 -10.71 -18.63
N THR A 209 -24.73 -9.50 -18.27
CA THR A 209 -23.30 -9.15 -18.16
C THR A 209 -22.60 -9.83 -16.97
N ARG A 210 -23.32 -10.10 -15.87
CA ARG A 210 -22.76 -10.84 -14.72
C ARG A 210 -22.71 -12.34 -15.00
N GLN A 211 -23.71 -12.90 -15.67
CA GLN A 211 -23.73 -14.32 -16.03
C GLN A 211 -22.63 -14.68 -17.04
N SER A 212 -22.37 -13.83 -18.03
CA SER A 212 -21.27 -14.06 -18.99
C SER A 212 -19.89 -14.06 -18.31
N ARG A 213 -19.68 -13.16 -17.35
CA ARG A 213 -18.46 -13.10 -16.54
C ARG A 213 -18.33 -14.30 -15.59
N ILE A 214 -19.43 -14.75 -14.99
CA ILE A 214 -19.44 -15.96 -14.14
C ILE A 214 -19.13 -17.20 -14.98
N ASN A 215 -19.76 -17.36 -16.14
CA ASN A 215 -19.50 -18.49 -17.04
C ASN A 215 -18.02 -18.52 -17.50
N SER A 216 -17.45 -17.35 -17.83
CA SER A 216 -16.03 -17.22 -18.19
C SER A 216 -15.08 -17.56 -17.03
N LEU A 217 -15.46 -17.19 -15.79
CA LEU A 217 -14.71 -17.56 -14.59
C LEU A 217 -14.82 -19.06 -14.29
N GLU A 218 -16.00 -19.66 -14.45
CA GLU A 218 -16.22 -21.10 -14.27
C GLU A 218 -15.42 -21.93 -15.29
N GLU A 219 -15.36 -21.50 -16.56
CA GLU A 219 -14.50 -22.11 -17.57
C GLU A 219 -13.00 -22.02 -17.19
N THR A 220 -12.57 -20.88 -16.67
CA THR A 220 -11.18 -20.67 -16.25
C THR A 220 -10.84 -21.58 -15.06
N ILE A 221 -11.75 -21.70 -14.09
CA ILE A 221 -11.57 -22.58 -12.91
C ILE A 221 -11.51 -24.05 -13.33
N ASN A 222 -12.41 -24.50 -14.21
CA ASN A 222 -12.40 -25.87 -14.70
C ASN A 222 -11.12 -26.19 -15.47
N LYS A 223 -10.61 -25.24 -16.26
CA LYS A 223 -9.33 -25.39 -16.97
C LYS A 223 -8.17 -25.55 -15.99
N LEU A 224 -8.10 -24.70 -14.96
CA LEU A 224 -7.06 -24.78 -13.93
C LEU A 224 -7.12 -26.08 -13.11
N GLN A 225 -8.33 -26.58 -12.80
CA GLN A 225 -8.50 -27.86 -12.12
C GLN A 225 -7.99 -29.03 -12.95
N ASN A 226 -8.26 -29.03 -14.26
CA ASN A 226 -7.76 -30.07 -15.17
C ASN A 226 -6.23 -30.03 -15.28
N GLU A 227 -5.64 -28.85 -15.41
CA GLU A 227 -4.18 -28.68 -15.42
C GLU A 227 -3.58 -29.16 -14.08
N PHE A 228 -4.20 -28.83 -12.96
CA PHE A 228 -3.74 -29.27 -11.64
C PHE A 228 -3.75 -30.79 -11.48
N GLU A 229 -4.82 -31.47 -11.93
CA GLU A 229 -4.89 -32.95 -11.89
C GLU A 229 -3.91 -33.61 -12.87
N GLU A 230 -3.61 -32.97 -14.00
CA GLU A 230 -2.54 -33.42 -14.89
C GLU A 230 -1.17 -33.30 -14.23
N TYR A 231 -0.86 -32.16 -13.60
CA TYR A 231 0.38 -31.97 -12.84
C TYR A 231 0.51 -32.96 -11.70
N LYS A 232 -0.57 -33.21 -10.96
CA LYS A 232 -0.59 -34.18 -9.86
C LYS A 232 -0.29 -35.60 -10.34
N LYS A 233 -0.83 -36.03 -11.48
CA LYS A 233 -0.47 -37.32 -12.10
C LYS A 233 0.98 -37.38 -12.55
N ARG A 234 1.52 -36.28 -13.09
CA ARG A 234 2.94 -36.20 -13.48
C ARG A 234 3.86 -36.31 -12.28
N VAL A 235 3.50 -35.69 -11.15
CA VAL A 235 4.25 -35.81 -9.88
C VAL A 235 4.18 -37.25 -9.34
N GLN A 236 3.00 -37.88 -9.31
CA GLN A 236 2.88 -39.28 -8.86
C GLN A 236 3.65 -40.29 -9.74
N ASN A 237 3.80 -40.01 -11.03
CA ASN A 237 4.62 -40.84 -11.93
C ASN A 237 6.12 -40.60 -11.78
N LEU A 238 6.54 -39.53 -11.11
CA LEU A 238 7.95 -39.25 -10.78
C LEU A 238 8.32 -39.79 -9.39
N GLU A 239 7.32 -40.07 -8.54
CA GLU A 239 7.48 -40.63 -7.19
C GLU A 239 7.44 -42.19 -7.15
N ASN A 240 7.16 -42.85 -8.28
CA ASN A 240 7.26 -44.31 -8.47
C ASN A 240 8.39 -44.67 -9.45
#